data_AF-A0A0P1EX04-F1
#
_entry.id   AF-A0A0P1EX04-F1
#
_cell.length_a   1.000
_cell.length_b   1.000
_cell.length_c   1.000
_cell.angle_alpha   90.00
_cell.angle_beta   90.00
_cell.angle_gamma   90.00
#
_symmetry.space_group_name_H-M   'P 1'
#
loop_
_entity.id
_entity.type
_entity.pdbx_description
1 polymer ?
#
loop_
_entity_poly.entity_id
_entity_poly.type
_entity_poly.pdbx_seq_one_letter_code
_entity_poly.pdbx_strand_id
1 'polypeptide(L)'
;MLDLKKTIEDMQKIAKTTNSALTAMPTAGAQSTHFWKAQDTFLSEFEEFSSAWFKRRHTATRTAIETSKRLSEEAMGNPTAAMGILADWQKHSMERLAEDTKDCMAMMTRCAAAAVTNEVEAVEETVEGAKRATKAAKSMPV
;
A
#
# COMPACT_ATOMS: atom_id res chain seq x y z
N MET A 1 25.84 -30.56 44.40
CA MET A 1 25.88 -29.11 44.67
C MET A 1 25.39 -28.40 43.43
N LEU A 2 24.21 -27.77 43.51
CA LEU A 2 23.79 -26.83 42.47
C LEU A 2 24.86 -25.73 42.39
N ASP A 3 25.37 -25.48 41.19
CA ASP A 3 26.34 -24.43 40.95
C ASP A 3 25.63 -23.08 41.08
N LEU A 4 25.56 -22.60 42.33
CA LEU A 4 24.88 -21.39 42.75
C LEU A 4 25.33 -20.18 41.92
N LYS A 5 26.58 -20.19 41.45
CA LYS A 5 27.16 -19.14 40.61
C LYS A 5 26.54 -19.12 39.22
N LYS A 6 26.39 -20.31 38.61
CA LYS A 6 25.68 -20.48 37.34
C LYS A 6 24.22 -20.08 37.43
N THR A 7 23.54 -20.41 38.53
CA THR A 7 22.14 -20.01 38.76
C THR A 7 21.97 -18.49 38.85
N ILE A 8 22.92 -17.78 39.48
CA ILE A 8 22.92 -16.31 39.57
C ILE A 8 23.18 -15.67 38.20
N GLU A 9 24.13 -16.19 37.42
CA GLU A 9 24.40 -15.72 36.06
C GLU A 9 23.20 -15.92 35.12
N ASP A 10 22.54 -17.08 35.19
CA ASP A 10 21.34 -17.37 34.42
C ASP A 10 20.19 -16.42 34.79
N MET A 11 19.99 -16.15 36.08
CA MET A 11 19.00 -15.18 36.55
C MET A 11 19.29 -13.75 36.08
N GLN A 12 20.55 -13.30 36.10
CA GLN A 12 20.93 -11.98 35.59
C GLN A 12 20.73 -11.88 34.08
N LYS A 13 21.04 -12.96 33.34
CA LYS A 13 20.83 -13.02 31.89
C LYS A 13 19.33 -12.92 31.58
N ILE A 14 18.49 -13.71 32.25
CA ILE A 14 17.04 -13.65 32.11
C ILE A 14 16.52 -12.26 32.45
N ALA A 15 16.94 -11.65 33.56
CA ALA A 15 16.52 -10.30 33.92
C ALA A 15 16.89 -9.27 32.85
N LYS A 16 18.09 -9.36 32.27
CA LYS A 16 18.55 -8.46 31.21
C LYS A 16 17.77 -8.66 29.90
N THR A 17 17.53 -9.91 29.52
CA THR A 17 16.74 -10.25 28.32
C THR A 17 15.29 -9.82 28.48
N THR A 18 14.67 -10.09 29.62
CA THR A 18 13.30 -9.66 29.94
C THR A 18 13.19 -8.15 29.94
N ASN A 19 14.15 -7.42 30.54
CA ASN A 19 14.15 -5.97 30.53
C ASN A 19 14.28 -5.41 29.10
N SER A 20 15.16 -6.01 28.28
CA SER A 20 15.30 -5.61 26.87
C SER A 20 14.03 -5.89 26.03
N ALA A 21 13.37 -7.03 26.27
CA ALA A 21 12.13 -7.40 25.60
C ALA A 21 10.98 -6.47 26.02
N LEU A 22 10.88 -6.14 27.32
CA LEU A 22 9.88 -5.22 27.85
C LEU A 22 10.05 -3.80 27.27
N THR A 23 11.30 -3.36 27.07
CA THR A 23 11.59 -2.05 26.44
C THR A 23 11.33 -2.03 24.93
N ALA A 24 11.43 -3.18 24.25
CA ALA A 24 11.19 -3.32 22.80
C ALA A 24 9.73 -3.63 22.44
N MET A 25 8.91 -4.06 23.40
CA MET A 25 7.50 -4.39 23.19
C MET A 25 6.65 -3.19 22.71
N PRO A 26 6.75 -1.99 23.32
CA PRO A 26 6.01 -0.82 22.86
C PRO A 26 6.39 -0.38 21.45
N THR A 27 7.68 -0.50 21.10
CA THR A 27 8.18 -0.12 19.77
C THR A 27 7.71 -1.11 18.70
N ALA A 28 7.67 -2.41 19.02
CA ALA A 28 7.11 -3.44 18.15
C ALA A 28 5.58 -3.27 17.95
N GLY A 29 4.85 -2.86 18.99
CA GLY A 29 3.40 -2.62 18.93
C GLY A 29 3.01 -1.41 18.08
N ALA A 30 3.70 -0.28 18.25
CA ALA A 30 3.46 0.93 17.44
C ALA A 30 3.79 0.67 15.96
N GLN A 31 4.94 0.07 15.69
CA GLN A 31 5.34 -0.31 14.33
C GLN A 31 4.32 -1.25 13.67
N SER A 32 3.79 -2.23 14.40
CA SER A 32 2.77 -3.14 13.86
C SER A 32 1.47 -2.41 13.52
N THR A 33 1.03 -1.45 14.33
CA THR A 33 -0.24 -0.73 14.09
C THR A 33 -0.15 0.13 12.84
N HIS A 34 0.94 0.90 12.68
CA HIS A 34 1.18 1.73 11.50
C HIS A 34 1.39 0.90 10.23
N PHE A 35 2.04 -0.27 10.34
CA PHE A 35 2.12 -1.21 9.23
C PHE A 35 0.73 -1.64 8.74
N TRP A 36 -0.17 -2.02 9.65
CA TRP A 36 -1.52 -2.44 9.27
C TRP A 36 -2.37 -1.30 8.69
N LYS A 37 -2.20 -0.06 9.17
CA LYS A 37 -2.85 1.12 8.59
C LYS A 37 -2.37 1.41 7.17
N ALA A 38 -1.06 1.30 6.91
CA ALA A 38 -0.51 1.44 5.56
C ALA A 38 -1.08 0.36 4.63
N GLN A 39 -1.13 -0.90 5.08
CA GLN A 39 -1.71 -2.02 4.33
C GLN A 39 -3.20 -1.79 4.00
N ASP A 40 -3.99 -1.30 4.96
CA ASP A 40 -5.41 -0.97 4.75
C ASP A 40 -5.59 0.14 3.71
N THR A 41 -4.71 1.16 3.75
CA THR A 41 -4.69 2.21 2.73
C THR A 41 -4.34 1.64 1.36
N PHE A 42 -3.34 0.75 1.25
CA PHE A 42 -2.99 0.14 -0.02
C PHE A 42 -4.17 -0.64 -0.61
N LEU A 43 -4.84 -1.45 0.21
CA LEU A 43 -5.98 -2.25 -0.24
C LEU A 43 -7.11 -1.36 -0.77
N SER A 44 -7.42 -0.26 -0.07
CA SER A 44 -8.42 0.71 -0.50
C SER A 44 -8.07 1.36 -1.84
N GLU A 45 -6.80 1.77 -2.00
CA GLU A 45 -6.30 2.38 -3.23
C GLU A 45 -6.31 1.41 -4.43
N PHE A 46 -5.92 0.15 -4.20
CA PHE A 46 -5.99 -0.91 -5.20
C PHE A 46 -7.43 -1.24 -5.60
N GLU A 47 -8.37 -1.28 -4.64
CA GLU A 47 -9.79 -1.52 -4.93
C GLU A 47 -10.39 -0.41 -5.81
N GLU A 48 -10.11 0.85 -5.48
CA GLU A 48 -10.58 2.01 -6.25
C GLU A 48 -10.04 1.98 -7.68
N PHE A 49 -8.72 1.84 -7.83
CA PHE A 49 -8.07 1.77 -9.13
C PHE A 49 -8.59 0.60 -9.98
N SER A 50 -8.58 -0.61 -9.41
CA SER A 50 -8.96 -1.82 -10.15
C SER A 50 -10.42 -1.78 -10.59
N SER A 51 -11.32 -1.28 -9.73
CA SER A 51 -12.73 -1.11 -10.06
C SER A 51 -12.94 -0.17 -11.26
N ALA A 52 -12.22 0.96 -11.31
CA ALA A 52 -12.27 1.89 -12.44
C ALA A 52 -11.66 1.28 -13.70
N TRP A 53 -10.51 0.61 -13.58
CA TRP A 53 -9.83 -0.07 -14.67
C TRP A 53 -10.71 -1.15 -15.32
N PHE A 54 -11.36 -2.01 -14.52
CA PHE A 54 -12.26 -3.04 -15.04
C PHE A 54 -13.45 -2.44 -15.81
N LYS A 55 -14.05 -1.36 -15.31
CA LYS A 55 -15.12 -0.64 -16.01
C LYS A 55 -14.65 -0.16 -17.39
N ARG A 56 -13.48 0.48 -17.45
CA ARG A 56 -12.89 0.96 -18.71
C ARG A 56 -12.53 -0.18 -19.66
N ARG A 57 -12.07 -1.33 -19.14
CA ARG A 57 -11.80 -2.51 -19.98
C ARG A 57 -13.04 -3.12 -20.58
N HIS A 58 -14.12 -3.23 -19.81
CA HIS A 58 -15.40 -3.65 -20.38
C HIS A 58 -15.90 -2.69 -21.46
N THR A 59 -15.81 -1.38 -21.24
CA THR A 59 -16.16 -0.39 -22.27
C THR A 59 -15.30 -0.56 -23.52
N ALA A 60 -13.97 -0.67 -23.37
CA ALA A 60 -13.08 -0.85 -24.51
C ALA A 60 -13.41 -2.11 -25.32
N THR A 61 -13.63 -3.25 -24.67
CA THR A 61 -14.03 -4.49 -25.35
C THR A 61 -15.34 -4.32 -26.11
N ARG A 62 -16.36 -3.71 -25.50
CA ARG A 62 -17.65 -3.46 -26.17
C ARG A 62 -17.49 -2.57 -27.39
N THR A 63 -16.72 -1.48 -27.26
CA THR A 63 -16.46 -0.59 -28.40
C THR A 63 -15.67 -1.28 -29.52
N ALA A 64 -14.73 -2.17 -29.19
CA ALA A 64 -14.01 -2.94 -30.22
C ALA A 64 -14.93 -3.88 -31.00
N ILE A 65 -15.87 -4.54 -30.30
CA ILE A 65 -16.90 -5.38 -30.95
C ILE A 65 -17.78 -4.53 -31.87
N GLU A 66 -18.23 -3.36 -31.41
CA GLU A 66 -19.03 -2.43 -32.22
C GLU A 66 -18.26 -1.94 -33.45
N THR A 67 -17.01 -1.50 -33.28
CA THR A 67 -16.13 -1.10 -34.39
C THR A 67 -15.96 -2.23 -35.40
N SER A 68 -15.77 -3.47 -34.95
CA SER A 68 -15.66 -4.62 -35.85
C SER A 68 -16.93 -4.85 -36.68
N LYS A 69 -18.11 -4.64 -36.09
CA LYS A 69 -19.39 -4.72 -36.81
C LYS A 69 -19.50 -3.62 -37.85
N ARG A 70 -19.24 -2.37 -37.46
CA ARG A 70 -19.25 -1.21 -38.37
C ARG A 70 -18.30 -1.38 -39.54
N LEU A 71 -17.10 -1.92 -39.31
CA LEU A 71 -16.17 -2.23 -40.40
C LEU A 71 -16.75 -3.27 -41.39
N SER A 72 -17.42 -4.30 -40.89
CA SER A 72 -18.03 -5.33 -41.72
C SER A 72 -19.27 -4.82 -42.47
N GLU A 73 -20.05 -3.91 -41.90
CA GLU A 73 -21.34 -3.47 -42.44
C GLU A 73 -21.21 -2.20 -43.30
N GLU A 74 -20.35 -1.26 -42.91
CA GLU A 74 -20.28 0.09 -43.48
C GLU A 74 -19.05 0.30 -44.37
N ALA A 75 -18.00 -0.50 -44.21
CA ALA A 75 -16.69 -0.26 -44.85
C ALA A 75 -16.26 -1.33 -45.87
N MET A 76 -17.12 -2.32 -46.17
CA MET A 76 -16.88 -3.30 -47.22
C MET A 76 -16.61 -2.61 -48.57
N GLY A 77 -15.37 -2.74 -49.07
CA GLY A 77 -14.94 -2.11 -50.32
C GLY A 77 -14.73 -0.60 -50.25
N ASN A 78 -14.81 0.03 -49.06
CA ASN A 78 -14.57 1.46 -48.87
C ASN A 78 -13.43 1.71 -47.86
N PRO A 79 -12.17 1.83 -48.34
CA PRO A 79 -11.01 2.06 -47.49
C PRO A 79 -11.08 3.35 -46.67
N THR A 80 -11.67 4.41 -47.22
CA THR A 80 -11.80 5.70 -46.52
C THR A 80 -12.75 5.60 -45.34
N ALA A 81 -13.88 4.90 -45.50
CA ALA A 81 -14.78 4.62 -44.39
C ALA A 81 -14.11 3.76 -43.31
N ALA A 82 -13.36 2.73 -43.71
CA ALA A 82 -12.61 1.88 -42.78
C ALA A 82 -11.61 2.68 -41.94
N MET A 83 -10.84 3.56 -42.59
CA MET A 83 -9.87 4.42 -41.90
C MET A 83 -10.55 5.37 -40.90
N GLY A 84 -11.69 5.96 -41.25
CA GLY A 84 -12.46 6.83 -40.36
C GLY A 84 -12.95 6.09 -39.10
N ILE A 85 -13.52 4.89 -39.29
CA ILE A 85 -14.01 4.04 -38.19
C ILE A 85 -12.87 3.62 -37.25
N LEU A 86 -11.71 3.22 -37.81
CA LEU A 86 -10.54 2.83 -37.02
C LEU A 86 -9.92 4.02 -36.28
N ALA A 87 -9.82 5.19 -36.91
CA ALA A 87 -9.28 6.39 -36.29
C ALA A 87 -10.12 6.84 -35.09
N ASP A 88 -11.45 6.79 -35.23
CA ASP A 88 -12.40 7.10 -34.16
C ASP A 88 -12.23 6.14 -32.96
N TRP A 89 -12.21 4.82 -33.24
CA TRP A 89 -11.98 3.81 -32.21
C TRP A 89 -10.61 3.97 -31.52
N GLN A 90 -9.57 4.28 -32.28
CA GLN A 90 -8.22 4.47 -31.75
C GLN A 90 -8.13 5.70 -30.85
N LYS A 91 -8.74 6.83 -31.24
CA LYS A 91 -8.80 8.03 -30.40
C LYS A 91 -9.38 7.72 -29.03
N HIS A 92 -10.56 7.13 -28.98
CA HIS A 92 -11.21 6.78 -27.71
C HIS A 92 -10.43 5.71 -26.91
N SER A 93 -9.68 4.85 -27.60
CA SER A 93 -8.81 3.87 -26.93
C SER A 93 -7.62 4.54 -26.24
N MET A 94 -7.04 5.57 -26.86
CA MET A 94 -5.98 6.37 -26.23
C MET A 94 -6.49 7.17 -25.02
N GLU A 95 -7.70 7.75 -25.10
CA GLU A 95 -8.31 8.46 -23.96
C GLU A 95 -8.44 7.55 -22.74
N ARG A 96 -8.96 6.33 -22.92
CA ARG A 96 -9.07 5.34 -21.83
C ARG A 96 -7.71 4.92 -21.26
N LEU A 97 -6.69 4.75 -22.11
CA LEU A 97 -5.34 4.39 -21.66
C LEU A 97 -4.66 5.53 -20.89
N ALA A 98 -4.90 6.78 -21.29
CA ALA A 98 -4.41 7.94 -20.56
C ALA A 98 -5.05 8.03 -19.17
N GLU A 99 -6.36 7.79 -19.06
CA GLU A 99 -7.05 7.69 -17.78
C GLU A 99 -6.51 6.55 -16.91
N ASP A 100 -6.31 5.36 -17.47
CA ASP A 100 -5.71 4.22 -16.75
C ASP A 100 -4.32 4.58 -16.20
N THR A 101 -3.49 5.24 -17.00
CA THR A 101 -2.14 5.67 -16.59
C THR A 101 -2.22 6.68 -15.45
N LYS A 102 -3.09 7.69 -15.58
CA LYS A 102 -3.30 8.71 -14.57
C LYS A 102 -3.72 8.10 -13.24
N ASP A 103 -4.74 7.23 -13.25
CA ASP A 103 -5.27 6.62 -12.04
C ASP A 103 -4.25 5.68 -11.39
N CYS A 104 -3.51 4.90 -12.19
CA CYS A 104 -2.44 4.03 -11.69
C CYS A 104 -1.33 4.84 -11.01
N MET A 105 -0.88 5.93 -11.64
CA MET A 105 0.13 6.82 -11.06
C MET A 105 -0.35 7.49 -9.76
N ALA A 106 -1.62 7.88 -9.71
CA ALA A 106 -2.23 8.47 -8.52
C ALA A 106 -2.29 7.45 -7.38
N MET A 107 -2.76 6.23 -7.65
CA MET A 107 -2.76 5.10 -6.71
C MET A 107 -1.35 4.84 -6.17
N MET A 108 -0.36 4.67 -7.04
CA MET A 108 1.03 4.42 -6.63
C MET A 108 1.58 5.55 -5.75
N THR A 109 1.25 6.81 -6.07
CA THR A 109 1.69 7.96 -5.29
C THR A 109 1.05 7.98 -3.90
N ARG A 110 -0.25 7.69 -3.80
CA ARG A 110 -0.96 7.62 -2.51
C ARG A 110 -0.48 6.44 -1.66
N CYS A 111 -0.20 5.29 -2.25
CA CYS A 111 0.44 4.17 -1.56
C CYS A 111 1.85 4.56 -1.06
N ALA A 112 2.68 5.19 -1.90
CA ALA A 112 4.01 5.63 -1.47
C ALA A 112 3.93 6.64 -0.31
N ALA A 113 2.99 7.59 -0.37
CA ALA A 113 2.75 8.55 0.71
C ALA A 113 2.31 7.84 1.99
N ALA A 114 1.38 6.89 1.91
CA ALA A 114 0.93 6.13 3.06
C ALA A 114 2.06 5.31 3.70
N ALA A 115 2.96 4.72 2.91
CA ALA A 115 4.14 4.03 3.42
C ALA A 115 5.04 4.98 4.24
N VAL A 116 5.39 6.13 3.64
CA VAL A 116 6.29 7.10 4.28
C VAL A 116 5.66 7.73 5.52
N THR A 117 4.41 8.18 5.45
CA THR A 117 3.73 8.80 6.59
C THR A 117 3.60 7.82 7.76
N ASN A 118 3.21 6.57 7.51
CA ASN A 118 3.09 5.59 8.58
C ASN A 118 4.45 5.24 9.20
N GLU A 119 5.54 5.19 8.43
CA GLU A 119 6.88 5.01 8.99
C GLU A 119 7.30 6.18 9.88
N VAL A 120 7.06 7.41 9.45
CA VAL A 120 7.35 8.61 10.25
C VAL A 120 6.55 8.61 11.56
N GLU A 121 5.25 8.37 11.50
CA GLU A 121 4.40 8.30 12.69
C GLU A 121 4.81 7.18 13.65
N ALA A 122 5.18 6.00 13.12
CA ALA A 122 5.68 4.90 13.94
C ALA A 122 6.97 5.24 14.69
N VAL A 123 7.88 5.97 14.04
CA VAL A 123 9.13 6.43 14.66
C VAL A 123 8.85 7.49 15.73
N GLU A 124 7.99 8.46 15.45
CA GLU A 124 7.60 9.49 16.42
C GLU A 124 6.95 8.88 17.67
N GLU A 125 6.00 7.97 17.48
CA GLU A 125 5.32 7.28 18.58
C GLU A 125 6.29 6.42 19.41
N THR A 126 7.25 5.78 18.74
CA THR A 126 8.34 5.04 19.41
C THR A 126 9.21 5.96 20.28
N VAL A 127 9.62 7.12 19.75
CA VAL A 127 10.43 8.10 20.49
C VAL A 127 9.66 8.66 21.69
N GLU A 128 8.39 9.01 21.53
CA GLU A 128 7.55 9.52 22.62
C GLU A 128 7.28 8.44 23.68
N GLY A 129 7.07 7.19 23.26
CA GLY A 129 6.97 6.04 24.17
C GLY A 129 8.23 5.87 25.02
N ALA A 130 9.41 5.94 24.40
CA ALA A 130 10.70 5.86 25.09
C ALA A 130 10.91 7.03 26.08
N LYS A 131 10.55 8.26 25.70
CA LYS A 131 10.60 9.43 26.60
C LYS A 131 9.70 9.24 27.82
N ARG A 132 8.47 8.75 27.62
CA ARG A 132 7.52 8.47 28.72
C ARG A 132 8.04 7.40 29.66
N ALA A 133 8.56 6.30 29.13
CA ALA A 133 9.15 5.22 29.94
C ALA A 133 10.34 5.71 30.78
N THR A 134 11.20 6.55 30.19
CA THR A 134 12.36 7.13 30.90
C THR A 134 11.93 8.08 32.02
N LYS A 135 10.88 8.87 31.82
CA LYS A 135 10.31 9.74 32.87
C LYS A 135 9.67 8.93 34.00
N ALA A 136 8.96 7.85 33.68
CA ALA A 136 8.35 6.96 34.66
C ALA A 136 9.40 6.25 35.53
N ALA A 137 10.50 5.77 34.92
CA ALA A 137 11.60 5.14 35.64
C ALA A 137 12.32 6.09 36.63
N LYS A 138 12.39 7.39 36.31
CA LYS A 138 12.97 8.42 37.19
C LYS A 138 12.06 8.85 38.35
N SER A 139 10.78 8.50 38.31
CA SER A 139 9.78 8.92 39.31
C SER A 139 9.40 7.84 40.32
N MET A 140 9.93 6.62 40.19
CA MET A 140 9.85 5.62 41.25
C MET A 140 10.93 5.91 42.32
N PRO A 141 10.56 6.16 43.60
CA PRO A 141 11.53 6.36 44.66
C PRO A 141 12.20 5.01 45.01
N VAL A 142 13.51 5.08 45.30
CA VAL A 142 14.36 3.98 45.80
C VAL A 142 13.90 3.54 47.19
#